data_AF-A0A352FUU4-F1
#
_entry.id   AF-A0A352FUU4-F1
#
_cell.length_a   1.000
_cell.length_b   1.000
_cell.length_c   1.000
_cell.angle_alpha   90.00
_cell.angle_beta   90.00
_cell.angle_gamma   90.00
#
_symmetry.space_group_name_H-M   'P 1'
#
loop_
_entity.id
_entity.type
_entity.pdbx_description
1 polymer ?
#
loop_
_entity_poly.entity_id
_entity_poly.type
_entity_poly.pdbx_seq_one_letter_code
_entity_poly.pdbx_strand_id
1 'polypeptide(L)'
;MRDQLLFDLFVMLVRRLPMLLLFFGAMIWAIVRWKAHPRGSLMVLIASFIYLLEGPFFTLFFYEFPAMMRILDLSTKTYRWLYSGVYFFENFILAAIILLIVGAAFADRSSSVNATA
;
A
#
# COMPACT_ATOMS: atom_id res chain seq x y z
N MET A 1 6.17 -2.10 29.91
CA MET A 1 5.83 -2.84 28.66
C MET A 1 4.82 -2.08 27.80
N ARG A 2 3.69 -1.58 28.34
CA ARG A 2 2.70 -0.81 27.56
C ARG A 2 3.26 0.50 26.95
N ASP A 3 4.14 1.18 27.67
CA ASP A 3 4.69 2.48 27.25
C ASP A 3 5.72 2.35 26.11
N GLN A 4 6.47 1.23 26.08
CA GLN A 4 7.35 0.88 24.94
C GLN A 4 6.55 0.57 23.68
N LEU A 5 5.43 -0.16 23.81
CA LEU A 5 4.55 -0.48 22.69
C LEU A 5 3.95 0.80 22.07
N LEU A 6 3.49 1.74 22.90
CA LEU A 6 3.00 3.04 22.44
C LEU A 6 4.09 3.87 21.75
N PHE A 7 5.31 3.85 22.29
CA PHE A 7 6.45 4.54 21.69
C PHE A 7 6.84 3.94 20.33
N ASP A 8 6.92 2.61 20.23
CA ASP A 8 7.23 1.90 18.98
C ASP A 8 6.16 2.15 17.92
N LEU A 9 4.88 2.11 18.31
CA LEU A 9 3.77 2.46 17.41
C LEU A 9 3.85 3.92 16.95
N PHE A 10 4.18 4.85 17.86
CA PHE A 10 4.34 6.26 17.51
C PHE A 10 5.49 6.47 16.53
N VAL A 11 6.66 5.87 16.78
CA VAL A 11 7.82 5.96 15.88
C VAL A 11 7.50 5.33 14.52
N MET A 12 6.80 4.19 14.48
CA MET A 12 6.34 3.59 13.22
C MET A 12 5.37 4.50 12.47
N LEU A 13 4.43 5.14 13.18
CA LEU A 13 3.46 6.07 12.59
C LEU A 13 4.15 7.32 12.01
N VAL A 14 5.07 7.92 12.77
CA VAL A 14 5.82 9.11 12.35
C VAL A 14 6.68 8.83 11.13
N ARG A 15 7.31 7.64 11.04
CA ARG A 15 8.08 7.25 9.84
C ARG A 15 7.20 7.10 8.60
N ARG A 16 5.93 6.74 8.76
CA ARG A 16 4.96 6.59 7.65
C ARG A 16 4.17 7.87 7.36
N LEU A 17 4.23 8.86 8.24
CA LEU A 17 3.48 10.11 8.14
C LEU A 17 3.68 10.85 6.80
N PRO A 18 4.91 10.95 6.24
CA PRO A 18 5.11 11.55 4.93
C PRO A 18 4.38 10.82 3.79
N MET A 19 4.40 9.48 3.81
CA MET A 19 3.66 8.67 2.83
C MET A 19 2.15 8.79 3.04
N LEU A 20 1.67 8.82 4.29
CA LEU A 20 0.26 9.04 4.60
C LEU A 20 -0.23 10.42 4.13
N LEU A 21 0.59 11.47 4.25
CA LEU A 21 0.26 12.79 3.74
C LEU A 21 0.20 12.82 2.21
N LEU A 22 1.20 12.24 1.54
CA LEU A 22 1.19 12.07 0.07
C LEU A 22 -0.05 11.31 -0.38
N PHE A 23 -0.40 10.26 0.35
CA PHE A 23 -1.56 9.43 0.13
C PHE A 23 -2.87 10.22 0.21
N PHE A 24 -3.10 10.90 1.33
CA PHE A 24 -4.31 11.71 1.50
C PHE A 24 -4.38 12.83 0.47
N GLY A 25 -3.24 13.44 0.14
CA GLY A 25 -3.14 14.41 -0.96
C GLY A 25 -3.60 13.82 -2.29
N ALA A 26 -3.09 12.65 -2.67
CA ALA A 26 -3.47 11.96 -3.90
C ALA A 26 -4.96 11.57 -3.92
N MET A 27 -5.49 11.13 -2.78
CA MET A 27 -6.90 10.77 -2.63
C MET A 27 -7.83 11.98 -2.78
N ILE A 28 -7.53 13.09 -2.09
CA ILE A 28 -8.27 14.35 -2.21
C ILE A 28 -8.20 14.85 -3.66
N TRP A 29 -7.02 14.82 -4.28
CA TRP A 29 -6.85 15.23 -5.67
C TRP A 29 -7.69 14.37 -6.63
N ALA A 30 -7.72 13.05 -6.43
CA ALA A 30 -8.53 12.13 -7.22
C ALA A 30 -10.03 12.42 -7.05
N ILE A 31 -10.49 12.72 -5.83
CA ILE A 31 -11.90 13.06 -5.57
C ILE A 31 -12.27 14.40 -6.22
N VAL A 32 -11.42 15.43 -6.08
CA VAL A 32 -11.66 16.77 -6.66
C VAL A 32 -11.77 16.69 -8.18
N ARG A 33 -10.91 15.90 -8.83
CA ARG A 33 -10.90 15.76 -10.30
C ARG A 33 -11.90 14.73 -10.83
N TRP A 34 -12.68 14.08 -9.96
CA TRP A 34 -13.54 12.95 -10.34
C TRP A 34 -14.50 13.27 -11.49
N LYS A 35 -15.09 14.47 -11.49
CA LYS A 35 -16.04 14.90 -12.52
C LYS A 35 -15.41 15.04 -13.91
N ALA A 36 -14.13 15.42 -13.98
CA ALA A 36 -13.43 15.58 -15.24
C ALA A 36 -12.86 14.24 -15.75
N HIS A 37 -12.36 13.41 -14.84
CA HIS A 37 -11.59 12.21 -15.16
C HIS A 37 -11.99 11.03 -14.26
N PRO A 38 -13.20 10.46 -14.41
CA PRO A 38 -13.73 9.47 -13.48
C PRO A 38 -12.93 8.16 -13.50
N ARG A 39 -12.47 7.73 -14.69
CA ARG A 39 -11.70 6.48 -14.85
C ARG A 39 -10.32 6.57 -14.18
N GLY A 40 -9.56 7.62 -14.47
CA GLY A 40 -8.26 7.85 -13.84
C GLY A 40 -8.38 8.09 -12.34
N SER A 41 -9.45 8.72 -11.88
CA SER A 41 -9.70 8.94 -10.45
C SER A 41 -10.05 7.63 -9.72
N LEU A 42 -10.86 6.76 -10.33
CA LEU A 42 -11.17 5.44 -9.80
C LEU A 42 -9.93 4.56 -9.67
N MET A 43 -9.05 4.54 -10.68
CA MET A 43 -7.79 3.80 -10.63
C MET A 43 -6.88 4.28 -9.49
N VAL A 44 -6.75 5.60 -9.30
CA VAL A 44 -5.98 6.16 -8.18
C VAL A 44 -6.63 5.81 -6.84
N LEU A 45 -7.96 5.92 -6.70
CA LEU A 45 -8.63 5.56 -5.46
C LEU A 45 -8.47 4.07 -5.12
N ILE A 46 -8.52 3.18 -6.11
CA ILE A 46 -8.29 1.75 -5.91
C ILE A 46 -6.84 1.50 -5.49
N ALA A 47 -5.87 2.09 -6.21
CA ALA A 47 -4.45 1.97 -5.89
C ALA A 47 -4.16 2.46 -4.46
N SER A 48 -4.74 3.60 -4.10
CA SER A 48 -4.70 4.15 -2.76
C SER A 48 -5.35 3.19 -1.74
N PHE A 49 -6.55 2.70 -1.99
CA PHE A 49 -7.22 1.80 -1.07
C PHE A 49 -6.42 0.51 -0.81
N ILE A 50 -5.81 -0.07 -1.86
CA ILE A 50 -4.92 -1.23 -1.74
C ILE A 50 -3.71 -0.89 -0.87
N TYR A 51 -3.02 0.22 -1.13
CA TYR A 51 -1.89 0.67 -0.33
C TYR A 51 -2.24 0.86 1.15
N LEU A 52 -3.44 1.38 1.43
CA LEU A 52 -3.90 1.60 2.80
C LEU A 52 -4.21 0.28 3.54
N LEU A 53 -4.68 -0.75 2.85
CA LEU A 53 -4.90 -2.07 3.45
C LEU A 53 -3.60 -2.87 3.61
N GLU A 54 -2.71 -2.71 2.63
CA GLU A 54 -1.42 -3.39 2.58
C GLU A 54 -0.52 -3.02 3.78
N GLY A 55 -0.45 -1.72 4.10
CA GLY A 55 0.36 -1.21 5.21
C GLY A 55 0.07 -1.87 6.57
N PRO A 56 -1.17 -1.83 7.09
CA PRO A 56 -1.54 -2.50 8.34
C PRO A 56 -1.38 -4.01 8.28
N PHE A 57 -1.72 -4.64 7.16
CA PHE A 57 -1.61 -6.09 7.00
C PHE A 57 -0.16 -6.57 7.16
N PHE A 58 0.78 -5.98 6.41
CA PHE A 58 2.19 -6.32 6.56
C PHE A 58 2.77 -5.90 7.91
N THR A 59 2.32 -4.77 8.48
CA THR A 59 2.79 -4.35 9.82
C THR A 59 2.38 -5.36 10.88
N LEU A 60 1.12 -5.78 10.88
CA LEU A 60 0.60 -6.77 11.81
C LEU A 60 1.27 -8.12 11.59
N PHE A 61 1.44 -8.52 10.33
CA PHE A 61 2.22 -9.71 9.99
C PHE A 61 3.64 -9.62 10.56
N PHE A 62 4.45 -8.63 10.19
CA PHE A 62 5.84 -8.55 10.66
C PHE A 62 5.99 -8.35 12.17
N TYR A 63 4.98 -7.79 12.84
CA TYR A 63 4.98 -7.63 14.30
C TYR A 63 4.60 -8.92 15.04
N GLU A 64 3.51 -9.59 14.63
CA GLU A 64 3.00 -10.79 15.32
C GLU A 64 3.71 -12.07 14.87
N PHE A 65 4.23 -12.10 13.65
CA PHE A 65 4.86 -13.28 13.07
C PHE A 65 6.08 -13.80 13.84
N PRO A 66 7.00 -12.93 14.35
CA PRO A 66 8.08 -13.37 15.23
C PRO A 66 7.57 -14.04 16.52
N ALA A 67 6.45 -13.58 17.08
CA ALA A 67 5.85 -14.17 18.27
C ALA A 67 5.23 -15.54 17.95
N MET A 68 4.46 -15.66 16.86
CA MET A 68 3.94 -16.95 16.37
C MET A 68 5.06 -17.97 16.11
N MET A 69 6.16 -17.53 15.51
CA MET A 69 7.31 -18.38 15.20
C MET A 69 7.95 -19.01 16.44
N ARG A 70 8.03 -18.26 17.55
CA ARG A 70 8.56 -18.77 18.83
C ARG A 70 7.65 -19.83 19.44
N ILE A 71 6.33 -19.74 19.21
CA ILE A 71 5.36 -20.70 19.74
C ILE A 71 5.37 -21.99 18.92
N LEU A 72 5.57 -21.88 17.60
CA LEU A 72 5.55 -23.01 16.67
C LEU A 72 6.92 -23.69 16.49
N ASP A 73 7.96 -23.21 17.18
CA ASP A 73 9.34 -23.71 17.16
C ASP A 73 9.88 -23.95 15.74
N LEU A 74 9.57 -23.01 14.84
CA LEU A 74 9.85 -23.16 13.42
C LEU A 74 11.35 -23.01 13.11
N SER A 75 11.85 -23.84 12.19
CA SER A 75 13.23 -23.80 11.72
C SER A 75 13.60 -22.42 11.16
N THR A 76 14.85 -21.99 11.40
CA THR A 76 15.42 -20.76 10.83
C THR A 76 15.39 -20.72 9.30
N LYS A 77 15.45 -21.87 8.62
CA LYS A 77 15.30 -21.97 7.16
C LYS A 77 13.87 -21.60 6.74
N THR A 78 12.87 -22.15 7.42
CA THR A 78 11.45 -21.88 7.17
C THR A 78 11.12 -20.41 7.41
N TYR A 79 11.66 -19.83 8.49
CA TYR A 79 11.52 -18.40 8.78
C TYR A 79 12.01 -17.53 7.62
N ARG A 80 13.25 -17.75 7.15
CA ARG A 80 13.81 -16.97 6.03
C ARG A 80 12.99 -17.13 4.75
N TRP A 81 12.52 -18.33 4.47
CA TRP A 81 11.74 -18.60 3.27
C TRP A 81 10.38 -17.89 3.29
N LEU A 82 9.65 -17.97 4.42
CA LEU A 82 8.38 -17.26 4.59
C LEU A 82 8.57 -15.75 4.55
N TYR A 83 9.58 -15.23 5.25
CA TYR A 83 9.91 -13.81 5.25
C TYR A 83 10.21 -13.33 3.82
N SER A 84 11.03 -14.08 3.07
CA SER A 84 11.32 -13.77 1.66
C SER A 84 10.06 -13.82 0.77
N GLY A 85 9.18 -14.79 0.98
CA GLY A 85 7.92 -14.90 0.25
C GLY A 85 7.01 -13.69 0.50
N VAL A 86 6.87 -13.28 1.75
CA VAL A 86 6.07 -12.12 2.17
C VAL A 86 6.62 -10.83 1.54
N TYR A 87 7.93 -10.62 1.58
CA TYR A 87 8.57 -9.48 0.90
C TYR A 87 8.39 -9.53 -0.62
N PHE A 88 8.44 -10.72 -1.23
CA PHE A 88 8.17 -10.85 -2.66
C PHE A 88 6.73 -10.43 -3.00
N PHE A 89 5.75 -10.85 -2.21
CA PHE A 89 4.36 -10.43 -2.35
C PHE A 89 4.16 -8.93 -2.12
N GLU A 90 4.82 -8.36 -1.10
CA GLU A 90 4.81 -6.91 -0.83
C GLU A 90 5.28 -6.13 -2.07
N ASN A 91 6.41 -6.52 -2.65
CA ASN A 91 6.94 -5.88 -3.86
C ASN A 91 5.99 -6.04 -5.06
N PHE A 92 5.33 -7.18 -5.19
CA PHE A 92 4.35 -7.40 -6.26
C PHE A 92 3.13 -6.49 -6.11
N ILE A 93 2.61 -6.32 -4.89
CA ILE A 93 1.51 -5.41 -4.61
C ILE A 93 1.92 -3.96 -4.88
N LEU A 94 3.11 -3.57 -4.44
CA LEU A 94 3.66 -2.24 -4.71
C LEU A 94 3.77 -1.97 -6.22
N ALA A 95 4.27 -2.95 -7.00
CA ALA A 95 4.34 -2.84 -8.45
C ALA A 95 2.95 -2.68 -9.08
N ALA A 96 1.95 -3.41 -8.59
CA ALA A 96 0.56 -3.27 -9.06
C ALA A 96 -0.02 -1.88 -8.74
N ILE A 97 0.24 -1.33 -7.55
CA ILE A 97 -0.14 0.04 -7.17
C ILE A 97 0.48 1.06 -8.13
N ILE A 98 1.78 0.93 -8.42
CA ILE A 98 2.48 1.82 -9.35
C ILE A 98 1.86 1.70 -10.75
N LEU A 99 1.60 0.49 -11.24
CA LEU A 99 0.94 0.28 -12.53
C LEU A 99 -0.44 0.92 -12.60
N LEU A 100 -1.24 0.84 -11.53
CA LEU A 100 -2.54 1.50 -11.46
C LEU A 100 -2.42 3.03 -11.49
N ILE A 101 -1.45 3.61 -10.78
CA ILE A 101 -1.21 5.06 -10.75
C ILE A 101 -0.72 5.55 -12.12
N VAL A 102 0.23 4.84 -12.73
CA VAL A 102 0.74 5.16 -14.07
C VAL A 102 -0.37 4.99 -15.11
N GLY A 103 -1.12 3.88 -15.05
CA GLY A 103 -2.27 3.64 -15.92
C GLY A 103 -3.34 4.73 -15.78
N ALA A 104 -3.60 5.20 -14.56
CA ALA A 104 -4.50 6.31 -14.31
C ALA A 104 -4.06 7.61 -14.99
N ALA A 105 -2.75 7.88 -15.03
CA ALA A 105 -2.21 9.06 -15.70
C ALA A 105 -2.39 9.03 -17.24
N PHE A 106 -2.46 7.84 -17.83
CA PHE A 106 -2.64 7.66 -19.27
C PHE A 106 -4.08 7.40 -19.70
N ALA A 107 -4.95 6.96 -18.79
CA ALA A 107 -6.36 6.67 -19.07
C ALA A 107 -7.13 7.87 -19.68
N ASP A 108 -6.74 9.09 -19.30
CA ASP A 108 -7.38 10.30 -19.79
C ASP A 108 -7.02 10.63 -21.25
N ARG A 109 -5.88 10.16 -21.76
CA ARG A 109 -5.48 10.36 -23.17
C ARG A 109 -6.27 9.49 -24.15
N SER A 110 -6.77 8.35 -23.71
CA SER A 110 -7.56 7.45 -24.58
C SER A 110 -8.97 7.98 -24.86
N SER A 111 -9.53 8.74 -23.91
CA SER A 111 -10.91 9.24 -24.01
C SER A 111 -11.05 10.37 -25.05
N SER A 112 -10.00 11.17 -25.27
CA SER A 112 -10.00 12.21 -26.29
C SER A 112 -9.85 11.67 -27.71
N VAL A 113 -9.10 10.59 -27.90
CA VAL A 113 -8.88 9.97 -29.23
C VAL A 113 -10.17 9.36 -29.79
N ASN A 114 -11.00 8.74 -28.94
CA ASN A 114 -12.27 8.14 -29.36
C ASN A 114 -13.40 9.17 -29.58
N ALA A 115 -13.24 10.42 -29.13
CA ALA A 115 -14.25 11.48 -29.33
C ALA A 115 -14.10 12.17 -30.70
N THR A 116 -12.99 11.93 -31.39
CA THR A 116 -12.67 12.49 -32.72
C THR A 116 -12.75 11.48 -33.86
N ALA A 117 -13.11 10.23 -33.56
CA ALA A 117 -13.33 9.14 -34.53
C ALA A 117 -14.83 8.92 -34.73
#